data_AF-A0A9P0AWE2-F1
#
_entry.id   AF-A0A9P0AWE2-F1
#
_cell.length_a   1.000
_cell.length_b   1.000
_cell.length_c   1.000
_cell.angle_alpha   90.00
_cell.angle_beta   90.00
_cell.angle_gamma   90.00
#
_symmetry.space_group_name_H-M   'P 1'
#
loop_
_entity.id
_entity.type
_entity.pdbx_description
1 polymer ?
#
loop_
_entity_poly.entity_id
_entity_poly.type
_entity_poly.pdbx_seq_one_letter_code
_entity_poly.pdbx_strand_id
1 'polypeptide(L)'
;MLEAVVIQAIGQSSGPEILIFKRFKNSWSNIKKESFDNVYSDVLAFNDIENVAAELITFSQQQLKKYQPIDDYKELLIFFGSRPKTGTSFRDPAGLHRAR
;
A
#
# COMPACT_ATOMS: atom_id res chain seq x y z
N MET A 1 19.86 11.86 -8.78
CA MET A 1 21.04 11.05 -9.21
C MET A 1 20.65 9.60 -9.50
N LEU A 2 19.95 8.90 -8.60
CA LEU A 2 19.48 7.52 -8.85
C LEU A 2 18.49 7.40 -10.02
N GLU A 3 17.56 8.34 -10.13
CA GLU A 3 16.50 8.34 -11.16
C GLU A 3 17.07 8.42 -12.59
N ALA A 4 18.08 9.25 -12.82
CA ALA A 4 18.74 9.37 -14.12
C ALA A 4 19.45 8.06 -14.53
N VAL A 5 20.12 7.41 -13.59
CA VAL A 5 20.79 6.11 -13.82
C VAL A 5 19.77 5.02 -14.15
N VAL A 6 18.64 5.00 -13.44
CA VAL A 6 17.53 4.08 -13.68
C VAL A 6 16.92 4.33 -15.06
N ILE A 7 16.55 5.57 -15.40
CA ILE A 7 15.98 5.91 -16.72
C ILE A 7 16.92 5.51 -17.86
N GLN A 8 18.22 5.68 -17.67
CA GLN A 8 19.22 5.31 -18.68
C GLN A 8 19.39 3.79 -18.81
N ALA A 9 19.24 3.03 -17.72
CA ALA A 9 19.41 1.58 -17.73
C ALA A 9 18.15 0.82 -18.21
N ILE A 10 16.95 1.31 -17.87
CA ILE A 10 15.69 0.59 -18.11
C ILE A 10 14.71 1.33 -19.04
N GLY A 11 15.11 2.51 -19.54
CA GLY A 11 14.27 3.38 -20.36
C GLY A 11 13.35 4.27 -19.53
N GLN A 12 12.77 5.29 -20.18
CA GLN A 12 11.75 6.12 -19.56
C GLN A 12 10.52 5.26 -19.22
N SER A 13 10.07 5.35 -17.97
CA SER A 13 8.83 4.71 -17.54
C SER A 13 7.67 5.34 -18.32
N SER A 14 6.87 4.50 -18.98
CA SER A 14 5.61 4.93 -19.57
C SER A 14 4.49 5.10 -18.53
N GLY A 15 4.83 4.97 -17.24
CA GLY A 15 4.00 5.27 -16.06
C GLY A 15 2.56 4.76 -16.20
N PRO A 16 1.59 5.64 -16.55
CA PRO A 16 0.19 5.27 -16.78
C PRO A 16 -0.03 4.14 -17.78
N GLU A 17 0.87 4.00 -18.76
CA GLU A 17 0.71 3.09 -19.90
C GLU A 17 1.23 1.69 -19.65
N ILE A 18 1.87 1.45 -18.50
CA ILE A 18 2.31 0.12 -18.10
C ILE A 18 1.05 -0.76 -17.93
N LEU A 19 1.03 -1.90 -18.63
CA LEU A 19 -0.15 -2.77 -18.73
C LEU A 19 -0.73 -3.18 -17.36
N ILE A 20 0.10 -3.41 -16.35
CA ILE A 20 -0.38 -3.76 -15.01
C ILE A 20 -1.17 -2.61 -14.37
N PHE A 21 -0.72 -1.36 -14.53
CA PHE A 21 -1.43 -0.19 -14.00
C PHE A 21 -2.70 0.11 -14.79
N LYS A 22 -2.70 -0.07 -16.11
CA LYS A 22 -3.93 0.01 -16.93
C LYS A 22 -4.99 -0.99 -16.50
N ARG A 23 -4.59 -2.26 -16.34
CA ARG A 23 -5.50 -3.32 -15.89
C ARG A 23 -6.05 -3.00 -14.51
N PHE A 24 -5.19 -2.62 -13.57
CA PHE A 24 -5.59 -2.27 -12.21
C PHE A 24 -6.55 -1.07 -12.18
N LYS A 25 -6.22 0.02 -12.90
CA LYS A 25 -7.07 1.21 -13.04
C LYS A 25 -8.46 0.86 -13.59
N ASN A 26 -8.52 0.03 -14.63
CA ASN A 26 -9.78 -0.37 -15.26
C ASN A 26 -10.62 -1.29 -14.36
N SER A 27 -9.97 -2.12 -13.53
CA SER A 27 -10.65 -3.01 -12.59
C SER A 27 -11.02 -2.35 -11.27
N TRP A 28 -10.48 -1.16 -10.97
CA TRP A 28 -10.61 -0.51 -9.67
C TRP A 28 -12.06 -0.26 -9.23
N SER A 29 -12.94 0.11 -10.17
CA SER A 29 -14.38 0.30 -9.91
C SER A 29 -15.10 -0.97 -9.47
N ASN A 30 -14.55 -2.15 -9.81
CA ASN A 30 -15.16 -3.45 -9.55
C ASN A 30 -14.64 -4.08 -8.24
N ILE A 31 -13.66 -3.45 -7.59
CA ILE A 31 -13.12 -3.91 -6.30
C ILE A 31 -14.04 -3.44 -5.18
N LYS A 32 -14.46 -4.36 -4.32
CA LYS A 32 -15.21 -4.05 -3.10
C LYS A 32 -14.27 -3.42 -2.07
N LYS A 33 -14.24 -2.09 -2.02
CA LYS A 33 -13.37 -1.30 -1.11
C LYS A 33 -13.64 -1.52 0.38
N GLU A 34 -14.83 -2.03 0.71
CA GLU A 34 -15.25 -2.34 2.08
C GLU A 34 -14.94 -3.80 2.47
N SER A 35 -14.53 -4.63 1.52
CA SER A 35 -14.29 -6.06 1.71
C SER A 35 -12.79 -6.33 1.63
N PHE A 36 -12.12 -6.28 2.78
CA PHE A 36 -10.72 -6.68 2.89
C PHE A 36 -10.55 -7.60 4.09
N ASP A 37 -9.70 -8.61 3.91
CA ASP A 37 -9.22 -9.44 4.99
C ASP A 37 -8.03 -8.74 5.64
N ASN A 38 -7.98 -8.82 6.97
CA ASN A 38 -6.82 -8.41 7.74
C ASN A 38 -6.10 -9.67 8.20
N VAL A 39 -4.92 -9.50 8.75
CA VAL A 39 -4.10 -10.62 9.20
C VAL A 39 -4.76 -11.46 10.31
N TYR A 40 -5.79 -10.96 10.99
CA TYR A 40 -6.56 -11.71 11.99
C TYR A 40 -7.70 -12.54 11.39
N SER A 41 -8.10 -12.30 10.14
CA SER A 41 -9.13 -13.12 9.47
C SER A 41 -8.56 -14.39 8.81
N ASP A 42 -7.23 -14.50 8.70
CA ASP A 42 -6.53 -15.69 8.23
C ASP A 42 -5.68 -16.29 9.36
N VAL A 43 -6.00 -17.51 9.77
CA VAL A 43 -5.31 -18.23 10.86
C VAL A 43 -3.84 -18.49 10.54
N LEU A 44 -3.51 -18.78 9.29
CA LEU A 44 -2.11 -19.02 8.89
C LEU A 44 -1.31 -17.74 8.97
N ALA A 45 -1.85 -16.65 8.40
CA ALA A 45 -1.20 -15.35 8.43
C ALA A 45 -1.06 -14.80 9.85
N PHE A 46 -2.06 -15.02 10.71
CA PHE A 46 -2.01 -14.64 12.12
C PHE A 46 -0.89 -15.35 12.86
N ASN A 47 -0.76 -16.68 12.72
CA ASN A 47 0.25 -17.47 13.41
C ASN A 47 1.68 -17.01 13.06
N ASP A 48 1.91 -16.59 11.82
CA ASP A 48 3.22 -16.10 11.37
C ASP A 48 3.62 -14.78 12.04
N ILE A 49 2.64 -13.97 12.45
CA ILE A 49 2.90 -12.62 12.96
C ILE A 49 2.48 -12.41 14.41
N GLU A 50 1.81 -13.37 15.08
CA GLU A 50 1.21 -13.20 16.41
C GLU A 50 2.18 -12.56 17.41
N ASN A 51 3.42 -13.06 17.44
CA ASN A 51 4.45 -12.62 18.37
C ASN A 51 5.04 -11.23 18.05
N VAL A 52 4.87 -10.74 16.83
CA VAL A 52 5.49 -9.50 16.32
C VAL A 52 4.47 -8.45 15.89
N ALA A 53 3.17 -8.77 15.84
CA ALA A 53 2.12 -7.92 15.28
C ALA A 53 2.11 -6.53 15.94
N ALA A 54 2.16 -6.49 17.28
CA ALA A 54 2.16 -5.24 18.03
C ALA A 54 3.42 -4.38 17.76
N GLU A 55 4.59 -5.02 17.63
CA GLU A 55 5.84 -4.36 17.31
C GLU A 55 5.82 -3.82 15.87
N LEU A 56 5.34 -4.62 14.91
CA LEU A 56 5.20 -4.23 13.51
C LEU A 56 4.25 -3.04 13.33
N ILE A 57 3.11 -3.01 14.05
CA ILE A 57 2.19 -1.87 14.05
C ILE A 57 2.90 -0.62 14.58
N THR A 58 3.59 -0.75 15.71
CA THR A 58 4.29 0.38 16.36
C THR A 58 5.41 0.91 15.48
N PHE A 59 6.25 0.03 14.95
CA PHE A 59 7.31 0.36 14.03
C PHE A 59 6.76 1.05 12.79
N SER A 60 5.73 0.48 12.16
CA SER A 60 5.11 1.07 10.96
C SER A 60 4.57 2.46 11.24
N GLN A 61 3.83 2.67 12.34
CA GLN A 61 3.35 4.00 12.73
C GLN A 61 4.49 5.01 12.92
N GLN A 62 5.60 4.60 13.54
CA GLN A 62 6.77 5.46 13.72
C GLN A 62 7.46 5.80 12.39
N GLN A 63 7.63 4.82 11.50
CA GLN A 63 8.22 5.03 10.18
C GLN A 63 7.36 5.97 9.32
N LEU A 64 6.05 5.79 9.33
CA LEU A 64 5.12 6.68 8.63
C LEU A 64 5.19 8.11 9.15
N LYS A 65 5.18 8.29 10.47
CA LYS A 65 5.30 9.62 11.08
C LYS A 65 6.63 10.30 10.75
N LYS A 66 7.72 9.53 10.65
CA LYS A 66 9.09 10.06 10.51
C LYS A 66 9.52 10.31 9.06
N TYR A 67 9.18 9.41 8.14
CA TYR A 67 9.74 9.40 6.78
C TYR A 67 8.68 9.53 5.68
N GLN A 68 7.44 9.14 5.95
CA GLN A 68 6.41 9.04 4.92
C GLN A 68 5.08 9.59 5.44
N PRO A 69 4.96 10.92 5.58
CA PRO A 69 3.70 11.54 6.01
C PRO A 69 2.56 11.37 4.99
N ILE A 70 2.86 10.80 3.81
CA ILE A 70 1.90 10.52 2.75
C ILE A 70 1.04 9.33 3.17
N ASP A 71 -0.28 9.52 3.07
CA ASP A 71 -1.30 8.57 3.50
C ASP A 71 -1.24 7.19 2.83
N ASP A 72 -0.50 7.03 1.73
CA ASP A 72 -0.50 5.84 0.87
C ASP A 72 -0.10 4.54 1.60
N TYR A 73 0.66 4.64 2.68
CA TYR A 73 1.08 3.48 3.47
C TYR A 73 0.21 3.23 4.71
N LYS A 74 -0.83 4.06 4.94
CA LYS A 74 -1.80 3.80 6.01
C LYS A 74 -2.59 2.52 5.77
N GLU A 75 -2.69 2.08 4.52
CA GLU A 75 -3.33 0.82 4.13
C GLU A 75 -2.58 -0.41 4.68
N LEU A 76 -1.25 -0.32 4.87
CA LEU A 76 -0.46 -1.37 5.54
C LEU A 76 -0.87 -1.53 7.02
N LEU A 77 -1.22 -0.42 7.68
CA LEU A 77 -1.71 -0.49 9.06
C LEU A 77 -3.10 -1.15 9.13
N ILE A 78 -3.94 -0.95 8.11
CA ILE A 78 -5.25 -1.60 7.99
C ILE A 78 -5.09 -3.12 7.87
N PHE A 79 -4.11 -3.58 7.09
CA PHE A 79 -3.77 -5.00 6.97
C PHE A 79 -3.38 -5.63 8.32
N PHE A 80 -2.59 -4.92 9.14
CA PHE A 80 -2.28 -5.33 10.52
C PHE A 80 -3.43 -5.08 11.52
N GLY A 81 -4.64 -4.78 11.05
CA GLY A 81 -5.84 -4.59 11.86
C GLY A 81 -5.94 -3.26 12.61
N SER A 82 -5.08 -2.29 12.31
CA SER A 82 -5.25 -0.93 12.81
C SER A 82 -6.46 -0.27 12.15
N ARG A 83 -7.35 0.33 12.94
CA ARG A 83 -8.49 1.11 12.42
C ARG A 83 -8.15 2.60 12.43
N PRO A 84 -8.01 3.26 11.27
CA PRO A 84 -7.85 4.71 11.21
C PRO A 84 -9.09 5.41 11.79
N LYS A 85 -8.89 6.50 12.53
CA LYS A 85 -9.99 7.30 13.14
C LYS A 85 -10.97 7.87 12.12
N THR A 86 -10.57 8.00 10.86
CA THR A 86 -11.37 8.55 9.76
C THR A 86 -12.15 7.49 8.98
N GLY A 87 -12.14 6.23 9.43
CA GLY A 87 -12.66 5.09 8.67
C GLY A 87 -11.60 4.43 7.78
N THR A 88 -11.82 3.17 7.45
CA THR A 88 -11.00 2.37 6.53
C THR A 88 -11.56 2.47 5.12
N SER A 89 -10.94 3.27 4.25
CA SER A 89 -11.19 3.23 2.82
C SER A 89 -9.87 3.18 2.08
N PHE A 90 -9.76 2.25 1.13
CA PHE A 90 -8.64 2.21 0.19
C PHE A 90 -8.75 3.40 -0.76
N ARG A 91 -7.67 4.15 -0.91
CA ARG A 91 -7.65 5.28 -1.84
C ARG A 91 -7.50 4.79 -3.26
N ASP A 92 -8.07 5.55 -4.19
CA ASP A 92 -7.79 5.32 -5.60
C ASP A 92 -6.27 5.35 -5.84
N PRO A 93 -5.71 4.43 -6.64
CA PRO A 93 -4.26 4.26 -6.84
C PRO A 93 -3.56 5.47 -7.50
N ALA A 94 -4.25 6.59 -7.69
CA ALA A 94 -3.76 7.83 -8.28
C ALA A 94 -2.67 8.54 -7.43
N GLY A 95 -2.34 8.00 -6.24
CA GLY A 95 -1.25 8.48 -5.37
C GLY A 95 0.13 7.88 -5.65
N LEU A 96 0.24 6.82 -6.46
CA LEU A 96 1.55 6.27 -6.81
C LEU A 96 2.35 7.31 -7.59
N HIS A 97 3.53 7.66 -7.08
CA HIS A 97 4.45 8.66 -7.63
C HIS A 97 4.76 8.47 -9.14
N ARG A 98 4.42 7.30 -9.72
CA ARG A 98 4.62 6.89 -11.11
C ARG A 98 3.34 6.65 -11.93
N ALA A 99 2.15 6.82 -11.34
CA ALA A 99 0.86 6.75 -12.02
C ALA A 99 0.37 8.11 -12.56
N ARG A 100 1.19 9.16 -12.37
CA ARG A 100 1.01 10.48 -12.99
C ARG A 100 1.77 10.56 -14.31
#